data_AF-A0A2P5D873-F1
#
_entry.id   AF-A0A2P5D873-F1
#
_cell.length_a   1.000
_cell.length_b   1.000
_cell.length_c   1.000
_cell.angle_alpha   90.00
_cell.angle_beta   90.00
_cell.angle_gamma   90.00
#
_symmetry.space_group_name_H-M   'P 1'
#
loop_
_entity.id
_entity.type
_entity.pdbx_description
1 polymer ?
#
loop_
_entity_poly.entity_id
_entity_poly.type
_entity_poly.pdbx_seq_one_letter_code
_entity_poly.pdbx_strand_id
1 'polypeptide(L)'
;MRRLRHMHPYLLRWSLYVEHSMATSAGVRTLPIIKESDHAPLILDTHLEREKVSTPFRFLDAWSRDHSCRQLIEEAWRISVSEFRSSRLVLKMDNTKKALKKWNRECFGFCQDKLRILSNLLVEVQNRRPTQANLDLEAAVQREISEVEERQELIRKQKSRELWLSQGDRNTRFFHASTVFRRKRNHV
;
A
#
# COMPACT_ATOMS: atom_id res chain seq x y z
N MET A 1 -26.92 35.26 -11.88
CA MET A 1 -26.50 34.89 -10.50
C MET A 1 -25.64 33.64 -10.57
N ARG A 2 -24.32 33.80 -10.45
CA ARG A 2 -23.33 32.70 -10.47
C ARG A 2 -23.32 32.03 -9.09
N ARG A 3 -23.73 30.76 -9.00
CA ARG A 3 -23.54 29.98 -7.77
C ARG A 3 -22.09 29.52 -7.70
N LEU A 4 -21.41 30.00 -6.66
CA LEU A 4 -20.15 29.46 -6.16
C LEU A 4 -20.37 27.98 -5.84
N ARG A 5 -19.81 27.08 -6.66
CA ARG A 5 -19.75 25.66 -6.32
C ARG A 5 -18.61 25.47 -5.33
N HIS A 6 -18.93 24.94 -4.16
CA HIS A 6 -17.98 24.45 -3.19
C HIS A 6 -16.94 23.57 -3.89
N MET A 7 -15.69 24.03 -3.89
CA MET A 7 -14.56 23.18 -4.21
C MET A 7 -14.42 22.16 -3.09
N HIS A 8 -14.54 20.90 -3.46
CA HIS A 8 -14.32 19.75 -2.59
C HIS A 8 -12.86 19.73 -2.12
N PRO A 9 -12.57 19.49 -0.82
CA PRO A 9 -11.24 19.70 -0.21
C PRO A 9 -10.09 18.82 -0.75
N TYR A 10 -10.34 17.94 -1.71
CA TYR A 10 -9.31 17.04 -2.26
C TYR A 10 -8.53 17.59 -3.45
N LEU A 11 -8.96 18.71 -4.08
CA LEU A 11 -8.21 19.32 -5.19
C LEU A 11 -6.91 20.02 -4.75
N LEU A 12 -6.78 20.38 -3.46
CA LEU A 12 -5.54 20.95 -2.92
C LEU A 12 -4.44 19.91 -2.65
N ARG A 13 -4.74 18.60 -2.76
CA ARG A 13 -3.73 17.54 -2.63
C ARG A 13 -3.08 17.14 -3.95
N TRP A 14 -3.54 17.69 -5.07
CA TRP A 14 -3.03 17.40 -6.42
C TRP A 14 -1.96 18.37 -6.93
N SER A 15 -1.64 19.44 -6.18
CA SER A 15 -0.59 20.40 -6.56
C SER A 15 0.85 19.91 -6.35
N LEU A 16 1.05 18.71 -5.76
CA LEU A 16 2.39 18.13 -5.54
C LEU A 16 2.75 17.03 -6.55
N TYR A 17 1.94 16.82 -7.59
CA TYR A 17 2.09 15.67 -8.49
C TYR A 17 2.22 16.05 -9.98
N VAL A 18 2.90 17.16 -10.29
CA VAL A 18 3.27 17.53 -11.68
C VAL A 18 4.80 17.61 -11.91
N GLU A 19 5.65 17.50 -10.88
CA GLU A 19 7.12 17.44 -11.06
C GLU A 19 7.70 16.01 -11.01
N HIS A 20 7.10 15.02 -11.68
CA HIS A 20 7.64 13.66 -11.74
C HIS A 20 8.49 13.36 -13.00
N SER A 21 9.01 14.38 -13.70
CA SER A 21 9.90 14.17 -14.87
C SER A 21 11.41 14.16 -14.55
N MET A 22 11.82 14.25 -13.28
CA MET A 22 13.23 14.08 -12.89
C MET A 22 13.34 13.29 -11.58
N ALA A 23 12.85 12.05 -11.57
CA ALA A 23 13.19 11.13 -10.50
C ALA A 23 14.65 10.65 -10.69
N THR A 24 15.61 11.56 -10.56
CA THR A 24 17.00 11.20 -10.29
C THR A 24 16.99 10.34 -9.04
N SER A 25 17.69 9.21 -9.06
CA SER A 25 17.74 8.27 -7.95
C SER A 25 18.50 8.88 -6.79
N ALA A 26 17.90 9.83 -6.08
CA ALA A 26 18.52 10.51 -4.96
C ALA A 26 18.34 9.68 -3.68
N GLY A 27 19.38 9.60 -2.86
CA GLY A 27 19.33 9.03 -1.51
C GLY A 27 20.45 9.56 -0.63
N VAL A 28 20.36 9.26 0.67
CA VAL A 28 21.29 9.80 1.67
C VAL A 28 22.25 8.70 2.11
N ARG A 29 23.56 8.96 2.05
CA ARG A 29 24.61 8.11 2.61
C ARG A 29 25.29 8.84 3.77
N THR A 30 25.63 8.12 4.84
CA THR A 30 26.46 8.63 5.93
C THR A 30 27.89 8.18 5.72
N LEU A 31 28.85 9.09 5.81
CA LEU A 31 30.27 8.71 5.88
C LEU A 31 30.60 8.06 7.23
N PRO A 32 31.61 7.17 7.27
CA PRO A 32 32.06 6.59 8.52
C PRO A 32 32.55 7.67 9.48
N ILE A 33 32.16 7.56 10.74
CA ILE A 33 32.64 8.42 11.81
C ILE A 33 34.11 8.05 12.07
N ILE A 34 35.02 8.98 11.77
CA ILE A 34 36.45 8.82 12.06
C ILE A 34 36.69 9.30 13.49
N LYS A 35 37.58 8.61 14.22
CA LYS A 35 37.81 8.63 15.68
C LYS A 35 37.86 9.99 16.40
N GLU A 36 37.95 11.11 15.68
CA GLU A 36 38.14 12.46 16.23
C GLU A 36 36.89 13.36 16.12
N SER A 37 35.81 12.86 15.50
CA SER A 37 34.52 13.57 15.43
C SER A 37 33.39 12.60 15.77
N ASP A 38 32.36 13.04 16.47
CA ASP A 38 31.10 12.32 16.69
C ASP A 38 30.04 12.65 15.62
N HIS A 39 30.39 13.51 14.66
CA HIS A 39 29.53 13.86 13.55
C HIS A 39 29.72 12.89 12.38
N ALA A 40 28.61 12.38 11.84
CA ALA A 40 28.58 11.63 10.58
C ALA A 40 28.07 12.54 9.46
N PRO A 41 28.92 13.03 8.55
CA PRO A 41 28.48 13.83 7.43
C PRO A 41 27.42 13.09 6.59
N LEU A 42 26.31 13.77 6.31
CA LEU A 42 25.26 13.29 5.42
C LEU A 42 25.57 13.74 3.99
N ILE A 43 25.73 12.78 3.09
CA ILE A 43 25.90 13.01 1.66
C ILE A 43 24.59 12.72 0.96
N LEU A 44 24.08 13.72 0.23
CA LEU A 44 23.00 13.52 -0.73
C LEU A 44 23.58 13.00 -2.04
N ASP A 45 23.42 11.71 -2.30
CA ASP A 45 23.82 11.04 -3.54
C ASP A 45 22.68 11.14 -4.54
N THR A 46 22.82 11.96 -5.57
CA THR A 46 21.80 12.17 -6.62
C THR A 46 21.78 11.06 -7.68
N HIS A 47 22.76 10.14 -7.63
CA HIS A 47 22.94 9.02 -8.56
C HIS A 47 22.99 7.68 -7.81
N LEU A 48 22.26 7.58 -6.70
CA LEU A 48 22.21 6.37 -5.89
C LEU A 48 21.61 5.22 -6.70
N GLU A 49 22.45 4.32 -7.21
CA GLU A 49 22.01 3.04 -7.74
C GLU A 49 21.28 2.30 -6.62
N ARG A 50 19.96 2.25 -6.71
CA ARG A 50 19.14 1.50 -5.76
C ARG A 50 19.38 0.03 -6.01
N GLU A 51 20.24 -0.58 -5.21
CA GLU A 51 20.33 -2.03 -5.16
C GLU A 51 18.92 -2.60 -4.97
N LYS A 52 18.55 -3.57 -5.81
CA LYS A 52 17.28 -4.29 -5.67
C LYS A 52 17.37 -5.21 -4.47
N VAL A 53 17.24 -4.63 -3.28
CA VAL A 53 17.18 -5.41 -2.04
C VAL A 53 15.89 -6.23 -2.06
N SER A 54 16.05 -7.55 -1.91
CA SER A 54 14.92 -8.46 -1.77
C SER A 54 14.10 -8.06 -0.55
N THR A 55 12.91 -7.51 -0.78
CA THR A 55 12.02 -7.15 0.32
C THR A 55 11.29 -8.39 0.83
N PRO A 56 11.25 -8.60 2.16
CA PRO A 56 10.50 -9.72 2.70
C PRO A 56 9.03 -9.57 2.35
N PHE A 57 8.38 -10.70 2.04
CA PHE A 57 6.95 -10.72 1.81
C PHE A 57 6.21 -10.28 3.08
N ARG A 58 5.29 -9.34 2.93
CA ARG A 58 4.39 -8.88 4.00
C ARG A 58 2.97 -8.93 3.47
N PHE A 59 2.10 -9.56 4.23
CA PHE A 59 0.68 -9.57 3.95
C PHE A 59 0.12 -8.15 4.11
N LEU A 60 -0.70 -7.70 3.15
CA LEU A 60 -1.33 -6.38 3.24
C LEU A 60 -2.73 -6.50 3.85
N ASP A 61 -3.03 -5.70 4.86
CA ASP A 61 -4.33 -5.79 5.57
C ASP A 61 -5.52 -5.52 4.63
N ALA A 62 -5.30 -4.65 3.61
CA ALA A 62 -6.25 -4.38 2.56
C ALA A 62 -6.69 -5.63 1.77
N TRP A 63 -5.84 -6.67 1.70
CA TRP A 63 -6.18 -7.91 1.01
C TRP A 63 -7.34 -8.65 1.70
N SER A 64 -7.41 -8.60 3.04
CA SER A 64 -8.46 -9.29 3.81
C SER A 64 -9.87 -8.73 3.57
N ARG A 65 -9.98 -7.52 3.02
CA ARG A 65 -11.27 -6.88 2.71
C ARG A 65 -11.85 -7.39 1.40
N ASP A 66 -11.02 -7.98 0.54
CA ASP A 66 -11.46 -8.55 -0.72
C ASP A 66 -11.82 -10.02 -0.52
N HIS A 67 -13.05 -10.39 -0.84
CA HIS A 67 -13.53 -11.78 -0.67
C HIS A 67 -12.70 -12.79 -1.47
N SER A 68 -12.13 -12.36 -2.61
CA SER A 68 -11.31 -13.22 -3.47
C SER A 68 -9.99 -13.61 -2.81
N CYS A 69 -9.49 -12.82 -1.85
CA CYS A 69 -8.27 -13.14 -1.12
C CYS A 69 -8.41 -14.46 -0.35
N ARG A 70 -9.55 -14.69 0.30
CA ARG A 70 -9.79 -15.90 1.08
C ARG A 70 -9.83 -17.13 0.17
N GLN A 71 -10.59 -17.05 -0.90
CA GLN A 71 -10.72 -18.13 -1.89
C GLN A 71 -9.34 -18.49 -2.47
N LEU A 72 -8.55 -17.50 -2.84
CA LEU A 72 -7.21 -17.70 -3.37
C LEU A 72 -6.27 -18.41 -2.36
N ILE A 73 -6.34 -18.05 -1.08
CA ILE A 73 -5.56 -18.73 -0.04
C ILE A 73 -6.02 -20.19 0.11
N GLU A 74 -7.32 -20.44 0.16
CA GLU A 74 -7.88 -21.79 0.28
C GLU A 74 -7.49 -22.67 -0.91
N GLU A 75 -7.57 -22.15 -2.13
CA GLU A 75 -7.17 -22.83 -3.36
C GLU A 75 -5.67 -23.14 -3.36
N ALA A 76 -4.82 -22.14 -3.08
CA ALA A 76 -3.38 -22.33 -3.03
C ALA A 76 -2.96 -23.33 -1.94
N TRP A 77 -3.69 -23.39 -0.83
CA TRP A 77 -3.43 -24.30 0.28
C TRP A 77 -3.86 -25.75 0.00
N ARG A 78 -4.88 -25.94 -0.85
CA ARG A 78 -5.38 -27.26 -1.25
C ARG A 78 -4.43 -28.00 -2.19
N ILE A 79 -3.54 -27.30 -2.89
CA ILE A 79 -2.54 -27.91 -3.77
C ILE A 79 -1.75 -28.97 -2.98
N SER A 80 -1.83 -30.21 -3.45
CA SER A 80 -1.10 -31.33 -2.88
C SER A 80 0.39 -31.15 -3.11
N VAL A 81 1.18 -31.31 -2.06
CA VAL A 81 2.63 -31.22 -2.14
C VAL A 81 3.23 -32.59 -1.82
N SER A 82 4.02 -33.13 -2.75
CA SER A 82 4.50 -34.52 -2.74
C SER A 82 5.68 -34.78 -1.78
N GLU A 83 6.13 -33.77 -1.04
CA GLU A 83 7.33 -33.92 -0.20
C GLU A 83 7.05 -34.46 1.22
N PHE A 84 8.14 -34.83 1.88
CA PHE A 84 8.24 -35.23 3.28
C PHE A 84 7.35 -34.37 4.19
N ARG A 85 6.79 -35.00 5.25
CA ARG A 85 5.89 -34.32 6.20
C ARG A 85 6.51 -33.04 6.80
N SER A 86 7.83 -33.00 6.94
CA SER A 86 8.60 -31.87 7.49
C SER A 86 8.65 -30.64 6.57
N SER A 87 8.68 -30.79 5.23
CA SER A 87 8.73 -29.65 4.30
C SER A 87 7.36 -29.22 3.78
N ARG A 88 6.32 -30.06 3.97
CA ARG A 88 4.95 -29.81 3.48
C ARG A 88 4.39 -28.45 3.87
N LEU A 89 4.59 -28.02 5.11
CA LEU A 89 4.11 -26.72 5.59
C LEU A 89 4.81 -25.57 4.85
N VAL A 90 6.14 -25.63 4.74
CA VAL A 90 6.96 -24.60 4.09
C VAL A 90 6.56 -24.42 2.64
N LEU A 91 6.34 -25.52 1.92
CA LEU A 91 5.94 -25.50 0.52
C LEU A 91 4.52 -24.94 0.33
N LYS A 92 3.58 -25.32 1.20
CA LYS A 92 2.23 -24.75 1.17
C LYS A 92 2.23 -23.24 1.43
N MET A 93 3.06 -22.80 2.39
CA MET A 93 3.25 -21.36 2.65
C MET A 93 3.89 -20.64 1.45
N ASP A 94 4.88 -21.24 0.79
CA ASP A 94 5.51 -20.66 -0.39
C ASP A 94 4.57 -20.60 -1.60
N ASN A 95 3.77 -21.64 -1.83
CA ASN A 95 2.72 -21.64 -2.85
C ASN A 95 1.69 -20.53 -2.61
N THR A 96 1.21 -20.41 -1.37
CA THR A 96 0.26 -19.36 -0.97
C THR A 96 0.86 -17.97 -1.16
N LYS A 97 2.12 -17.78 -0.77
CA LYS A 97 2.87 -16.54 -0.96
C LYS A 97 3.01 -16.19 -2.45
N LYS A 98 3.33 -17.16 -3.31
CA LYS A 98 3.43 -16.97 -4.77
C LYS A 98 2.08 -16.56 -5.37
N ALA A 99 1.01 -17.26 -4.99
CA ALA A 99 -0.35 -16.94 -5.43
C ALA A 99 -0.76 -15.51 -5.02
N LEU A 100 -0.54 -15.15 -3.75
CA LEU A 100 -0.83 -13.80 -3.24
C LEU A 100 0.00 -12.73 -3.94
N LYS A 101 1.28 -12.98 -4.23
CA LYS A 101 2.12 -12.04 -4.98
C LYS A 101 1.61 -11.81 -6.40
N LYS A 102 1.22 -12.88 -7.09
CA LYS A 102 0.65 -12.80 -8.45
C LYS A 102 -0.66 -12.02 -8.44
N TRP A 103 -1.60 -12.42 -7.59
CA TRP A 103 -2.89 -11.76 -7.44
C TRP A 103 -2.76 -10.29 -7.01
N ASN A 104 -1.84 -9.97 -6.10
CA ASN A 104 -1.58 -8.58 -5.73
C ASN A 104 -1.11 -7.75 -6.94
N ARG A 105 -0.29 -8.31 -7.84
CA ARG A 105 0.10 -7.60 -9.07
C ARG A 105 -1.08 -7.39 -10.00
N GLU A 106 -1.95 -8.39 -10.13
CA GLU A 106 -3.09 -8.38 -11.06
C GLU A 106 -4.25 -7.51 -10.57
N CYS A 107 -4.59 -7.56 -9.28
CA CYS A 107 -5.71 -6.82 -8.71
C CYS A 107 -5.31 -5.47 -8.10
N PHE A 108 -4.11 -5.36 -7.53
CA PHE A 108 -3.67 -4.14 -6.81
C PHE A 108 -2.57 -3.36 -7.55
N GLY A 109 -1.85 -4.00 -8.47
CA GLY A 109 -0.82 -3.33 -9.28
C GLY A 109 -1.39 -2.20 -10.14
N PHE A 110 -2.66 -2.32 -10.55
CA PHE A 110 -3.35 -1.35 -11.40
C PHE A 110 -4.30 -0.42 -10.63
N CYS A 111 -4.21 -0.32 -9.29
CA CYS A 111 -5.11 0.57 -8.54
C CYS A 111 -5.03 2.04 -9.00
N GLN A 112 -3.85 2.49 -9.44
CA GLN A 112 -3.69 3.85 -9.99
C GLN A 112 -4.39 4.02 -11.34
N ASP A 113 -4.27 3.03 -12.23
CA ASP A 113 -4.99 3.03 -13.50
C ASP A 113 -6.50 2.93 -13.31
N LYS A 114 -6.96 2.08 -12.38
CA LYS A 114 -8.38 1.98 -12.03
C LYS A 114 -8.90 3.32 -11.52
N LEU A 115 -8.18 3.99 -10.62
CA LEU A 115 -8.56 5.32 -10.13
C LEU A 115 -8.63 6.33 -11.27
N ARG A 116 -7.64 6.34 -12.18
CA ARG A 116 -7.62 7.22 -13.36
C ARG A 116 -8.83 6.99 -14.27
N ILE A 117 -9.14 5.72 -14.56
CA ILE A 117 -10.30 5.34 -15.38
C ILE A 117 -11.60 5.80 -14.72
N LEU A 118 -11.78 5.52 -13.42
CA LEU A 118 -12.97 5.91 -12.68
C LEU A 118 -13.12 7.43 -12.59
N SER A 119 -12.03 8.17 -12.37
CA SER A 119 -12.04 9.64 -12.37
C SER A 119 -12.45 10.21 -13.73
N ASN A 120 -11.94 9.65 -14.83
CA ASN A 120 -12.35 10.06 -16.17
C ASN A 120 -13.83 9.76 -16.44
N LEU A 121 -14.30 8.59 -16.03
CA LEU A 121 -15.71 8.21 -16.12
C LEU A 121 -16.59 9.16 -15.29
N LEU A 122 -16.15 9.53 -14.09
CA LEU A 122 -16.88 10.48 -13.24
C LEU A 122 -17.05 11.84 -13.94
N VAL A 123 -15.97 12.36 -14.54
CA VAL A 123 -16.03 13.61 -15.32
C VAL A 123 -17.00 13.48 -16.49
N GLU A 124 -16.97 12.34 -17.21
CA GLU A 124 -17.89 12.10 -18.31
C GLU A 124 -19.35 12.10 -17.84
N VAL A 125 -19.66 11.39 -16.74
CA VAL A 125 -21.01 11.32 -16.18
C VAL A 125 -21.50 12.69 -15.72
N GLN A 126 -20.64 13.48 -15.06
CA GLN A 126 -20.97 14.82 -14.59
C GLN A 126 -21.21 15.84 -15.72
N ASN A 127 -20.66 15.58 -16.91
CA ASN A 127 -20.90 16.39 -18.11
C ASN A 127 -22.21 16.02 -18.83
N ARG A 128 -22.83 14.88 -18.50
CA ARG A 128 -24.13 14.49 -19.06
C ARG A 128 -25.27 15.28 -18.41
N ARG A 129 -26.45 15.22 -19.01
CA ARG A 129 -27.65 15.82 -18.41
C ARG A 129 -27.96 15.14 -17.07
N PRO A 130 -28.37 15.89 -16.03
CA PRO A 130 -28.67 15.34 -14.70
C PRO A 130 -30.02 14.63 -14.70
N THR A 131 -30.08 13.46 -15.34
CA THR A 131 -31.20 12.52 -15.23
C THR A 131 -31.00 11.64 -14.00
N GLN A 132 -32.08 11.07 -13.46
CA GLN A 132 -31.98 10.17 -12.30
C GLN A 132 -30.98 9.03 -12.54
N ALA A 133 -31.01 8.42 -13.73
CA ALA A 133 -30.07 7.36 -14.10
C ALA A 133 -28.60 7.82 -14.08
N ASN A 134 -28.30 9.06 -14.50
CA ASN A 134 -26.94 9.58 -14.46
C ASN A 134 -26.50 9.93 -13.02
N LEU A 135 -27.42 10.39 -12.17
CA LEU A 135 -27.14 10.61 -10.74
C LEU A 135 -26.85 9.30 -10.00
N ASP A 136 -27.62 8.24 -10.31
CA ASP A 136 -27.40 6.91 -9.72
C ASP A 136 -26.04 6.34 -10.17
N LEU A 137 -25.69 6.52 -11.46
CA LEU A 137 -24.39 6.15 -11.99
C LEU A 137 -23.26 6.95 -11.35
N GLU A 138 -23.42 8.26 -11.19
CA GLU A 138 -22.45 9.12 -10.51
C GLU A 138 -22.19 8.62 -9.08
N ALA A 139 -23.25 8.34 -8.31
CA ALA A 139 -23.14 7.81 -6.96
C ALA A 139 -22.46 6.43 -6.92
N ALA A 140 -22.71 5.57 -7.90
CA ALA A 140 -22.02 4.29 -8.02
C ALA A 140 -20.52 4.45 -8.28
N VAL A 141 -20.14 5.31 -9.23
CA VAL A 141 -18.72 5.58 -9.56
C VAL A 141 -17.99 6.22 -8.37
N GLN A 142 -18.62 7.18 -7.68
CA GLN A 142 -18.04 7.79 -6.49
C GLN A 142 -17.79 6.77 -5.37
N ARG A 143 -18.73 5.85 -5.12
CA ARG A 143 -18.53 4.77 -4.15
C ARG A 143 -17.34 3.88 -4.51
N GLU A 144 -17.19 3.50 -5.78
CA GLU A 144 -16.04 2.72 -6.22
C GLU A 144 -14.72 3.46 -6.03
N ILE A 145 -14.68 4.77 -6.34
CA ILE A 145 -13.49 5.60 -6.10
C ILE A 145 -13.13 5.60 -4.62
N SER A 146 -14.09 5.87 -3.73
CA SER A 146 -13.85 5.89 -2.29
C SER A 146 -13.31 4.55 -1.77
N GLU A 147 -13.83 3.43 -2.28
CA GLU A 147 -13.34 2.11 -1.90
C GLU A 147 -11.89 1.87 -2.35
N VAL A 148 -11.54 2.26 -3.58
CA VAL A 148 -10.15 2.15 -4.08
C VAL A 148 -9.21 3.04 -3.27
N GLU A 149 -9.62 4.25 -2.92
CA GLU A 149 -8.84 5.18 -2.10
C GLU A 149 -8.61 4.65 -0.68
N GLU A 150 -9.65 4.13 -0.03
CA GLU A 150 -9.56 3.55 1.30
C GLU A 150 -8.59 2.35 1.32
N ARG A 151 -8.66 1.49 0.31
CA ARG A 151 -7.71 0.37 0.14
C ARG A 151 -6.27 0.90 0.01
N GLN A 152 -6.03 1.94 -0.79
CA GLN A 152 -4.69 2.53 -0.92
C GLN A 152 -4.22 3.16 0.39
N GLU A 153 -5.10 3.82 1.13
CA GLU A 153 -4.78 4.43 2.43
C GLU A 153 -4.35 3.37 3.45
N LEU A 154 -5.05 2.23 3.54
CA LEU A 154 -4.66 1.12 4.39
C LEU A 154 -3.25 0.60 4.06
N ILE A 155 -2.95 0.44 2.78
CA ILE A 155 -1.63 0.00 2.33
C ILE A 155 -0.57 1.04 2.71
N ARG A 156 -0.85 2.34 2.54
CA ARG A 156 0.07 3.42 2.91
C ARG A 156 0.31 3.43 4.43
N LYS A 157 -0.74 3.35 5.25
CA LYS A 157 -0.67 3.27 6.72
C LYS A 157 0.19 2.11 7.20
N GLN A 158 0.01 0.93 6.58
CA GLN A 158 0.78 -0.25 6.94
C GLN A 158 2.27 -0.11 6.54
N LYS A 159 2.54 0.47 5.36
CA LYS A 159 3.92 0.69 4.87
C LYS A 159 4.66 1.78 5.65
N SER A 160 3.98 2.88 5.99
CA SER A 160 4.56 4.01 6.75
C SER A 160 4.76 3.69 8.23
N ARG A 161 4.22 2.57 8.72
CA ARG A 161 4.17 2.22 10.16
C ARG A 161 3.49 3.31 10.99
N GLU A 162 2.52 4.02 10.42
CA GLU A 162 1.83 5.13 11.07
C GLU A 162 1.14 4.72 12.38
N LEU A 163 0.62 3.49 12.46
CA LEU A 163 0.10 2.94 13.71
C LEU A 163 1.17 2.82 14.80
N TRP A 164 2.41 2.48 14.45
CA TRP A 164 3.51 2.49 15.41
C TRP A 164 3.85 3.91 15.87
N LEU A 165 3.88 4.88 14.94
CA LEU A 165 4.14 6.28 15.29
C LEU A 165 3.03 6.90 16.16
N SER A 166 1.76 6.54 15.91
CA SER A 166 0.61 7.10 16.64
C SER A 166 0.27 6.35 17.93
N GLN A 167 0.39 5.02 17.95
CA GLN A 167 -0.06 4.18 19.07
C GLN A 167 1.08 3.52 19.84
N GLY A 168 2.28 3.48 19.26
CA GLY A 168 3.41 2.72 19.78
C GLY A 168 4.09 3.30 21.02
N ASP A 169 3.72 4.51 21.46
CA ASP A 169 4.22 5.07 22.73
C ASP A 169 3.09 5.34 23.74
N ARG A 170 1.83 5.07 23.36
CA ARG A 170 0.64 5.50 24.11
C ARG A 170 0.07 4.46 25.07
N ASN A 171 0.86 3.51 25.60
CA ASN A 171 0.36 2.38 26.43
C ASN A 171 -0.90 1.72 25.86
N THR A 172 -1.02 1.70 24.53
CA THR A 172 -2.20 1.14 23.86
C THR A 172 -2.12 -0.38 23.85
N ARG A 173 -3.26 -1.05 23.64
CA ARG A 173 -3.29 -2.50 23.40
C ARG A 173 -2.36 -2.89 22.24
N PHE A 174 -2.25 -2.04 21.22
CA PHE A 174 -1.33 -2.21 20.09
C PHE A 174 0.14 -2.20 20.52
N PHE A 175 0.56 -1.27 21.39
CA PHE A 175 1.92 -1.21 21.92
C PHE A 175 2.29 -2.47 22.70
N HIS A 176 1.43 -2.89 23.63
CA HIS A 176 1.67 -4.08 24.44
C HIS A 176 1.73 -5.34 23.58
N ALA A 177 0.80 -5.51 22.62
CA ALA A 177 0.80 -6.63 21.69
C ALA A 177 2.08 -6.65 20.83
N SER A 178 2.47 -5.50 20.28
CA SER A 178 3.69 -5.37 19.45
C SER A 178 4.97 -5.67 20.23
N THR A 179 5.04 -5.25 21.50
CA THR A 179 6.15 -5.54 22.40
C THR A 179 6.23 -7.03 22.72
N VAL A 180 5.10 -7.69 23.00
CA VAL A 180 5.05 -9.15 23.21
C VAL A 180 5.52 -9.90 21.97
N PHE A 181 5.06 -9.50 20.77
CA PHE A 181 5.51 -10.09 19.51
C PHE A 181 7.02 -9.91 19.30
N ARG A 182 7.56 -8.72 19.56
CA ARG A 182 9.00 -8.46 19.49
C ARG A 182 9.79 -9.30 20.47
N ARG A 183 9.34 -9.42 21.72
CA ARG A 183 9.99 -10.28 22.74
C ARG A 183 10.02 -11.73 22.30
N LYS A 184 8.91 -12.29 21.81
CA LYS A 184 8.86 -13.66 21.28
C LYS A 184 9.82 -13.87 20.10
N ARG A 185 9.92 -12.90 19.20
CA ARG A 185 10.82 -12.98 18.05
C ARG A 185 12.30 -12.86 18.43
N ASN A 186 12.60 -12.06 19.44
CA ASN A 186 13.96 -11.82 19.92
C ASN A 186 14.40 -12.84 20.98
N HIS A 187 13.49 -13.70 21.43
CA HIS A 187 13.81 -14.86 22.26
C HIS A 187 14.35 -15.96 21.33
N VAL A 188 15.64 -15.83 21.03
CA VAL A 188 16.49 -16.86 20.42
C VAL A 188 17.27 -17.52 21.54
#